data_AF-A0A9P3MPJ3-F1
#
_entry.id   AF-A0A9P3MPJ3-F1
#
_cell.length_a   1.000
_cell.length_b   1.000
_cell.length_c   1.000
_cell.angle_alpha   90.00
_cell.angle_beta   90.00
_cell.angle_gamma   90.00
#
_symmetry.space_group_name_H-M   'P 1'
#
loop_
_entity.id
_entity.type
_entity.pdbx_description
1 polymer ?
#
loop_
_entity_poly.entity_id
_entity_poly.type
_entity_poly.pdbx_seq_one_letter_code
_entity_poly.pdbx_strand_id
1 'polypeptide(L)'
;MVILKRKTIPNVRAPPGIVICTQEKGWMDSNLVEDWVQHVLLPFIRPPAGVARSKTLLVLDSYRGHLTDTVRGLLRWHRITPAIIPGGCAPLLQPLDVCVNRSFKAGVRTHYNGWFVDEGIEFLTTAGSLRKPPLELVLRWIAAAWEAVPEDIIIKSFKTCGISNATDGTEDHLILAHMQDGAQVEVHDDVHAAGDVEEWINPLYVTGD
;
A
#
# COMPACT_ATOMS: atom_id res chain seq x y z
N MET A 1 -6.87 2.57 -1.64
CA MET A 1 -7.94 2.35 -0.64
C MET A 1 -7.36 2.65 0.73
N VAL A 2 -8.12 3.27 1.62
CA VAL A 2 -7.72 3.64 2.98
C VAL A 2 -8.68 2.97 3.95
N ILE A 3 -8.17 2.14 4.86
CA ILE A 3 -8.99 1.43 5.85
C ILE A 3 -8.88 2.17 7.18
N LEU A 4 -9.97 2.77 7.65
CA LEU A 4 -9.98 3.43 8.94
C LEU A 4 -10.38 2.44 10.04
N LYS A 5 -9.60 2.39 11.13
CA LYS A 5 -9.88 1.59 12.32
C LYS A 5 -11.09 2.15 13.10
N ARG A 6 -12.31 1.81 12.68
CA ARG A 6 -13.58 2.28 13.25
C ARG A 6 -14.78 1.51 12.68
N LYS A 7 -15.95 1.69 13.28
CA LYS A 7 -17.22 1.04 12.88
C LYS A 7 -17.97 1.73 11.74
N THR A 8 -17.80 3.04 11.60
CA THR A 8 -18.61 3.85 10.68
C THR A 8 -17.74 4.76 9.83
N ILE A 9 -18.13 4.92 8.56
CA ILE A 9 -17.46 5.84 7.64
C ILE A 9 -17.69 7.28 8.13
N PRO A 10 -16.64 8.07 8.37
CA PRO A 10 -16.79 9.47 8.75
C PRO A 10 -17.34 10.29 7.59
N ASN A 11 -18.10 11.34 7.91
CA ASN A 11 -18.58 12.31 6.92
C ASN A 11 -17.43 13.25 6.54
N VAL A 12 -16.55 12.78 5.65
CA VAL A 12 -15.40 13.53 5.12
C VAL A 12 -15.35 13.37 3.61
N ARG A 13 -14.88 14.40 2.92
CA ARG A 13 -14.70 14.34 1.47
C ARG A 13 -13.33 13.78 1.13
N ALA A 14 -13.29 12.56 0.59
CA ALA A 14 -12.05 11.96 0.09
C ALA A 14 -11.52 12.73 -1.14
N PRO A 15 -10.20 12.93 -1.27
CA PRO A 15 -9.59 13.36 -2.52
C PRO A 15 -9.89 12.39 -3.68
N PRO A 16 -9.83 12.84 -4.95
CA PRO A 16 -9.91 11.95 -6.10
C PRO A 16 -8.89 10.80 -6.01
N GLY A 17 -9.29 9.59 -6.40
CA GLY A 17 -8.44 8.39 -6.33
C GLY A 17 -8.39 7.72 -4.95
N ILE A 18 -8.91 8.36 -3.89
CA ILE A 18 -8.98 7.77 -2.56
C ILE A 18 -10.35 7.14 -2.31
N VAL A 19 -10.34 5.82 -2.10
CA VAL A 19 -11.50 5.05 -1.60
C VAL A 19 -11.35 4.86 -0.10
N ILE A 20 -12.31 5.32 0.70
CA ILE A 20 -12.33 5.16 2.16
C ILE A 20 -13.21 3.96 2.53
N CYS A 21 -12.65 3.05 3.31
CA CYS A 21 -13.36 1.93 3.93
C CYS A 21 -13.13 1.96 5.45
N THR A 22 -13.90 1.18 6.20
CA THR A 22 -13.76 1.09 7.65
C THR A 22 -13.76 -0.35 8.12
N GLN A 23 -12.96 -0.65 9.12
CA GLN A 23 -12.91 -1.96 9.76
C GLN A 23 -12.63 -1.76 11.25
N GLU A 24 -13.33 -2.45 12.14
CA GLU A 24 -13.28 -2.18 13.59
C GLU A 24 -11.89 -2.38 14.21
N LYS A 25 -11.15 -3.39 13.77
CA LYS A 25 -9.77 -3.67 14.16
C LYS A 25 -8.76 -2.93 13.29
N GLY A 26 -9.20 -2.39 12.16
CA GLY A 26 -8.41 -1.66 11.18
C GLY A 26 -7.68 -2.56 10.20
N TRP A 27 -7.98 -3.86 10.16
CA TRP A 27 -7.24 -4.84 9.36
C TRP A 27 -7.97 -5.15 8.06
N MET A 28 -7.23 -5.49 7.00
CA MET A 28 -7.81 -5.98 5.76
C MET A 28 -8.36 -7.39 5.96
N ASP A 29 -9.65 -7.61 5.71
CA ASP A 29 -10.28 -8.94 5.70
C ASP A 29 -10.73 -9.33 4.29
N SER A 30 -11.22 -10.55 4.11
CA SER A 30 -11.62 -11.05 2.79
C SER A 30 -12.71 -10.21 2.12
N ASN A 31 -13.66 -9.65 2.89
CA ASN A 31 -14.69 -8.79 2.31
C ASN A 31 -14.08 -7.51 1.77
N LEU A 32 -13.13 -6.91 2.50
CA LEU A 32 -12.39 -5.73 2.04
C LEU A 32 -11.47 -6.03 0.85
N VAL A 33 -10.94 -7.25 0.73
CA VAL A 33 -10.22 -7.70 -0.47
C VAL A 33 -11.16 -7.74 -1.66
N GLU A 34 -12.36 -8.30 -1.50
CA GLU A 34 -13.38 -8.33 -2.58
C GLU A 34 -13.80 -6.92 -2.99
N ASP A 35 -14.03 -6.03 -2.02
CA ASP A 35 -14.34 -4.62 -2.27
C ASP A 35 -13.19 -3.92 -3.00
N TRP A 36 -11.94 -4.18 -2.61
CA TRP A 36 -10.77 -3.64 -3.28
C TRP A 36 -10.68 -4.12 -4.73
N VAL A 37 -10.91 -5.42 -4.98
CA VAL A 37 -10.94 -5.94 -6.36
C VAL A 37 -12.00 -5.21 -7.17
N GLN A 38 -13.21 -5.07 -6.65
CA GLN A 38 -14.34 -4.49 -7.38
C GLN A 38 -14.20 -2.99 -7.64
N HIS A 39 -13.77 -2.23 -6.65
CA HIS A 39 -13.81 -0.77 -6.66
C HIS A 39 -12.46 -0.12 -6.94
N VAL A 40 -11.35 -0.84 -6.78
CA VAL A 40 -10.01 -0.35 -7.07
C VAL A 40 -9.44 -1.04 -8.29
N LEU A 41 -9.20 -2.36 -8.23
CA LEU A 41 -8.47 -3.06 -9.30
C LEU A 41 -9.23 -3.07 -10.64
N LEU A 42 -10.49 -3.47 -10.63
CA LEU A 42 -11.29 -3.66 -11.86
C LEU A 42 -11.45 -2.38 -12.70
N PRO A 43 -11.69 -1.19 -12.12
CA PRO A 43 -11.69 0.06 -12.87
C PRO A 43 -10.42 0.32 -13.70
N PHE A 44 -9.24 -0.14 -13.27
CA PHE A 44 -7.99 0.06 -13.99
C PHE A 44 -7.70 -1.00 -15.07
N ILE A 45 -8.09 -2.26 -14.83
CA ILE A 45 -7.76 -3.36 -15.74
C ILE A 45 -8.88 -3.70 -16.74
N ARG A 46 -10.09 -3.16 -16.54
CA ARG A 46 -11.19 -3.38 -17.47
C ARG A 46 -10.97 -2.53 -18.72
N PRO A 47 -10.89 -3.14 -19.91
CA PRO A 47 -10.77 -2.38 -21.14
C PRO A 47 -12.12 -1.71 -21.49
N PRO A 48 -12.12 -0.75 -22.42
CA PRO A 48 -13.34 -0.16 -22.95
C PRO A 48 -14.34 -1.20 -23.48
N ALA A 49 -15.62 -0.84 -23.52
CA ALA A 49 -16.66 -1.71 -24.05
C ALA A 49 -16.32 -2.16 -25.48
N GLY A 50 -16.45 -3.46 -25.76
CA GLY A 50 -16.14 -4.05 -27.07
C GLY A 50 -14.69 -4.51 -27.25
N VAL A 51 -13.79 -4.22 -26.31
CA VAL A 51 -12.41 -4.71 -26.33
C VAL A 51 -12.28 -5.98 -25.49
N ALA A 52 -11.59 -6.99 -26.03
CA ALA A 52 -11.35 -8.24 -25.31
C ALA A 52 -10.50 -8.00 -24.05
N ARG A 53 -10.87 -8.64 -22.93
CA ARG A 53 -10.07 -8.60 -21.71
C ARG A 53 -8.74 -9.33 -21.89
N SER A 54 -7.64 -8.63 -21.64
CA SER A 54 -6.32 -9.24 -21.44
C SER A 54 -6.30 -10.09 -20.17
N LYS A 55 -5.39 -11.07 -20.11
CA LYS A 55 -5.10 -11.78 -18.86
C LYS A 55 -4.33 -10.83 -17.93
N THR A 56 -4.71 -10.80 -16.66
CA THR A 56 -4.02 -10.01 -15.63
C THR A 56 -3.33 -10.95 -14.66
N LEU A 57 -2.05 -10.71 -14.39
CA LEU A 57 -1.33 -11.33 -13.28
C LEU A 57 -1.46 -10.40 -12.07
N LEU A 58 -1.92 -10.93 -10.93
CA LEU A 58 -2.01 -10.20 -9.67
C LEU A 58 -1.08 -10.85 -8.65
N VAL A 59 -0.01 -10.16 -8.29
CA VAL A 59 0.96 -10.64 -7.30
C VAL A 59 0.49 -10.22 -5.91
N LEU A 60 0.38 -11.17 -4.98
CA LEU A 60 -0.11 -10.95 -3.61
C LEU A 60 0.80 -11.68 -2.61
N ASP A 61 0.88 -11.19 -1.39
CA ASP A 61 1.44 -11.94 -0.26
C ASP A 61 0.59 -13.19 0.10
N SER A 62 1.11 -13.98 1.03
CA SER A 62 0.43 -15.16 1.56
C SER A 62 -0.65 -14.86 2.60
N TYR A 63 -1.10 -13.60 2.73
CA TYR A 63 -2.12 -13.22 3.70
C TYR A 63 -3.39 -14.06 3.52
N ARG A 64 -3.90 -14.61 4.63
CA ARG A 64 -5.01 -15.57 4.62
C ARG A 64 -6.28 -15.01 3.96
N GLY A 65 -6.52 -13.71 4.07
CA GLY A 65 -7.68 -13.07 3.46
C GLY A 65 -7.67 -13.09 1.93
N HIS A 66 -6.49 -13.11 1.30
CA HIS A 66 -6.34 -13.24 -0.15
C HIS A 66 -6.64 -14.66 -0.66
N LEU A 67 -6.57 -15.64 0.25
CA LEU A 67 -6.61 -17.06 -0.07
C LEU A 67 -7.98 -17.70 0.14
N THR A 68 -9.03 -16.92 0.40
CA THR A 68 -10.38 -17.46 0.53
C THR A 68 -10.95 -17.89 -0.81
N ASP A 69 -11.87 -18.86 -0.79
CA ASP A 69 -12.52 -19.36 -2.00
C ASP A 69 -13.38 -18.28 -2.69
N THR A 70 -13.93 -17.34 -1.92
CA THR A 70 -14.68 -16.19 -2.43
C THR A 70 -13.79 -15.26 -3.26
N VAL A 71 -12.64 -14.85 -2.72
CA VAL A 71 -11.65 -14.03 -3.42
C VAL A 71 -11.12 -14.76 -4.65
N ARG A 72 -10.74 -16.04 -4.54
CA ARG A 72 -10.28 -16.84 -5.69
C ARG A 72 -11.34 -16.97 -6.78
N GLY A 73 -12.61 -17.14 -6.39
CA GLY A 73 -13.75 -17.20 -7.30
C GLY A 73 -13.92 -15.87 -8.06
N LEU A 74 -13.85 -14.74 -7.34
CA LEU A 74 -13.95 -13.40 -7.90
C LEU A 74 -12.81 -13.11 -8.91
N LEU A 75 -11.56 -13.42 -8.56
CA LEU A 75 -10.41 -13.23 -9.44
C LEU A 75 -10.54 -14.08 -10.71
N ARG A 76 -10.92 -15.37 -10.56
CA ARG A 76 -11.14 -16.29 -11.69
C ARG A 76 -12.24 -15.78 -12.62
N TRP A 77 -13.36 -15.33 -12.07
CA TRP A 77 -14.48 -14.76 -12.83
C TRP A 77 -14.04 -13.57 -13.70
N HIS A 78 -13.10 -12.78 -13.20
CA HIS A 78 -12.54 -11.63 -13.90
C HIS A 78 -11.28 -11.91 -14.74
N ARG A 79 -10.88 -13.19 -14.92
CA ARG A 79 -9.68 -13.61 -15.66
C ARG A 79 -8.36 -13.04 -15.09
N ILE A 80 -8.32 -12.92 -13.77
CA ILE A 80 -7.14 -12.51 -13.01
C ILE A 80 -6.48 -13.78 -12.46
N THR A 81 -5.20 -13.97 -12.76
CA THR A 81 -4.38 -15.06 -12.23
C THR A 81 -3.62 -14.55 -11.00
N PRO A 82 -3.88 -15.05 -9.80
CA PRO A 82 -3.08 -14.70 -8.63
C PRO A 82 -1.72 -15.42 -8.67
N ALA A 83 -0.65 -14.71 -8.33
CA ALA A 83 0.66 -15.23 -8.01
C ALA A 83 0.95 -14.94 -6.53
N ILE A 84 0.99 -16.00 -5.71
CA ILE A 84 1.14 -15.86 -4.26
C ILE A 84 2.63 -15.92 -3.90
N ILE A 85 3.12 -14.87 -3.23
CA ILE A 85 4.45 -14.80 -2.66
C ILE A 85 4.49 -15.72 -1.43
N PRO A 86 5.50 -16.62 -1.31
CA PRO A 86 5.66 -17.45 -0.13
C PRO A 86 5.82 -16.62 1.15
N GLY A 87 5.34 -17.14 2.28
CA GLY A 87 5.45 -16.47 3.57
C GLY A 87 6.92 -16.17 3.93
N GLY A 88 7.17 -14.96 4.45
CA GLY A 88 8.51 -14.48 4.75
C GLY A 88 9.33 -13.98 3.55
N CYS A 89 8.76 -14.00 2.34
CA CYS A 89 9.43 -13.50 1.13
C CYS A 89 8.92 -12.12 0.68
N ALA A 90 7.98 -11.49 1.39
CA ALA A 90 7.50 -10.14 1.06
C ALA A 90 8.65 -9.11 0.93
N PRO A 91 9.61 -9.05 1.88
CA PRO A 91 10.75 -8.11 1.77
C PRO A 91 11.67 -8.34 0.57
N LEU A 92 11.52 -9.46 -0.15
CA LEU A 92 12.36 -9.85 -1.28
C LEU A 92 11.62 -9.79 -2.62
N LEU A 93 10.36 -10.19 -2.62
CA LEU A 93 9.57 -10.50 -3.82
C LEU A 93 8.34 -9.62 -3.99
N GLN A 94 8.02 -8.76 -3.01
CA GLN A 94 6.88 -7.86 -3.07
C GLN A 94 7.31 -6.46 -3.49
N PRO A 95 6.91 -5.99 -4.70
CA PRO A 95 7.34 -4.69 -5.21
C PRO A 95 7.04 -3.52 -4.26
N LEU A 96 5.90 -3.62 -3.57
CA LEU A 96 5.49 -2.63 -2.58
C LEU A 96 6.50 -2.53 -1.44
N ASP A 97 6.89 -3.63 -0.82
CA ASP A 97 7.81 -3.64 0.33
C ASP A 97 9.25 -3.37 -0.06
N VAL A 98 9.69 -3.87 -1.23
CA VAL A 98 11.07 -3.73 -1.68
C VAL A 98 11.44 -2.28 -2.01
N CYS A 99 10.50 -1.48 -2.53
CA CYS A 99 10.82 -0.14 -3.05
C CYS A 99 9.73 0.91 -2.80
N VAL A 100 8.48 0.61 -3.18
CA VAL A 100 7.43 1.64 -3.29
C VAL A 100 7.05 2.21 -1.92
N ASN A 101 6.88 1.34 -0.92
CA ASN A 101 6.47 1.71 0.44
C ASN A 101 7.47 2.69 1.08
N ARG A 102 8.77 2.54 0.81
CA ARG A 102 9.79 3.49 1.31
C ARG A 102 9.57 4.90 0.77
N SER A 103 9.40 5.03 -0.55
CA SER A 103 9.17 6.33 -1.20
C SER A 103 7.85 6.95 -0.73
N PHE A 104 6.79 6.16 -0.73
CA PHE A 104 5.46 6.59 -0.27
C PHE A 104 5.46 7.05 1.19
N LYS A 105 5.97 6.23 2.13
CA LYS A 105 6.05 6.57 3.57
C LYS A 105 6.90 7.81 3.81
N ALA A 106 7.98 8.00 3.05
CA ALA A 106 8.80 9.22 3.13
C ALA A 106 8.03 10.48 2.69
N GLY A 107 7.21 10.37 1.63
CA GLY A 107 6.33 11.45 1.19
C GLY A 107 5.30 11.85 2.26
N VAL A 108 4.61 10.87 2.85
CA VAL A 108 3.66 11.11 3.95
C VAL A 108 4.34 11.77 5.15
N ARG A 109 5.54 11.29 5.53
CA ARG A 109 6.32 11.86 6.63
C ARG A 109 6.74 13.30 6.36
N THR A 110 7.11 13.63 5.13
CA THR A 110 7.45 15.00 4.73
C THR A 110 6.25 15.94 4.95
N HIS A 111 5.05 15.53 4.53
CA HIS A 111 3.85 16.33 4.75
C HIS A 111 3.51 16.51 6.23
N TYR A 112 3.59 15.42 7.02
CA TYR A 112 3.36 15.48 8.45
C TYR A 112 4.35 16.42 9.15
N ASN A 113 5.65 16.31 8.84
CA ASN A 113 6.68 17.15 9.43
C ASN A 113 6.51 18.63 9.08
N GLY A 114 6.15 18.93 7.82
CA GLY A 114 5.84 20.31 7.40
C GLY A 114 4.69 20.90 8.20
N TRP A 115 3.58 20.16 8.28
CA TRP A 115 2.44 20.57 9.09
C TRP A 115 2.79 20.72 10.58
N PHE A 116 3.60 19.82 11.13
CA PHE A 116 4.03 19.90 12.53
C PHE A 116 4.87 21.14 12.81
N VAL A 117 5.76 21.52 11.88
CA VAL A 117 6.59 22.74 12.02
C VAL A 117 5.74 24.00 11.88
N ASP A 118 4.80 24.03 10.94
CA ASP A 118 4.01 25.23 10.63
C ASP A 118 2.88 25.47 11.64
N GLU A 119 2.22 24.41 12.10
CA GLU A 119 0.98 24.49 12.91
C GLU A 119 1.07 23.72 14.24
N GLY A 120 1.99 22.77 14.39
CA GLY A 120 1.97 21.77 15.47
C GLY A 120 2.07 22.35 16.89
N ILE A 121 2.66 23.52 17.07
CA ILE A 121 2.75 24.21 18.37
C ILE A 121 1.36 24.63 18.88
N GLU A 122 0.45 25.05 17.99
CA GLU A 122 -0.92 25.45 18.35
C GLU A 122 -1.81 24.24 18.71
N PHE A 123 -1.35 23.05 18.37
CA PHE A 123 -2.06 21.78 18.55
C PHE A 123 -1.58 21.00 19.77
N LEU A 124 -0.75 21.57 20.64
CA LEU A 124 -0.48 20.98 21.94
C LEU A 124 -1.75 21.02 22.81
N THR A 125 -2.15 19.88 23.34
CA THR A 125 -3.19 19.82 24.36
C THR A 125 -2.73 20.54 25.62
N THR A 126 -3.66 20.89 26.51
CA THR A 126 -3.31 21.43 27.83
C THR A 126 -2.41 20.50 28.64
N ALA A 127 -2.37 19.20 28.29
CA ALA A 127 -1.48 18.19 28.88
C ALA A 127 -0.13 18.06 28.14
N GLY A 128 0.14 18.88 27.12
CA GLY A 128 1.38 18.87 26.34
C GLY A 128 1.48 17.77 25.28
N SER A 129 0.41 17.00 25.04
CA SER A 129 0.38 16.01 23.96
C SER A 129 0.00 16.65 22.63
N LEU A 130 0.58 16.18 21.53
CA LEU A 130 0.23 16.68 20.20
C LEU A 130 -1.20 16.24 19.82
N ARG A 131 -2.03 17.17 19.33
CA ARG A 131 -3.32 16.82 18.73
C ARG A 131 -3.10 16.15 17.39
N LYS A 132 -3.95 15.16 17.16
CA LYS A 132 -4.03 14.35 15.96
C LYS A 132 -4.43 15.24 14.76
N PRO A 133 -3.74 15.18 13.60
CA PRO A 133 -4.12 15.98 12.44
C PRO A 133 -5.53 15.62 11.96
N PRO A 134 -6.29 16.57 11.39
CA PRO A 134 -7.61 16.28 10.83
C PRO A 134 -7.55 15.18 9.75
N LEU A 135 -8.53 14.28 9.74
CA LEU A 135 -8.55 13.16 8.77
C LEU A 135 -8.49 13.63 7.31
N GLU A 136 -9.21 14.70 6.96
CA GLU A 136 -9.18 15.25 5.60
C GLU A 136 -7.78 15.69 5.17
N LEU A 137 -7.00 16.21 6.11
CA LEU A 137 -5.62 16.63 5.86
C LEU A 137 -4.73 15.41 5.64
N VAL A 138 -4.86 14.38 6.48
CA VAL A 138 -4.15 13.11 6.32
C VAL A 138 -4.47 12.46 4.96
N LEU A 139 -5.74 12.43 4.55
CA LEU A 139 -6.15 11.89 3.24
C LEU A 139 -5.52 12.65 2.06
N ARG A 140 -5.36 13.97 2.17
CA ARG A 140 -4.66 14.77 1.15
C ARG A 140 -3.17 14.44 1.11
N TRP A 141 -2.53 14.26 2.26
CA TRP A 141 -1.13 13.85 2.31
C TRP A 141 -0.91 12.48 1.69
N ILE A 142 -1.80 11.52 1.96
CA ILE A 142 -1.75 10.19 1.34
C ILE A 142 -1.87 10.30 -0.18
N ALA A 143 -2.83 11.06 -0.68
CA ALA A 143 -3.02 11.25 -2.12
C ALA A 143 -1.80 11.92 -2.76
N ALA A 144 -1.28 13.00 -2.16
CA ALA A 144 -0.12 13.73 -2.66
C ALA A 144 1.17 12.87 -2.61
N ALA A 145 1.38 12.12 -1.52
CA ALA A 145 2.52 11.24 -1.39
C ALA A 145 2.49 10.09 -2.40
N TRP A 146 1.30 9.54 -2.70
CA TRP A 146 1.15 8.52 -3.73
C TRP A 146 1.44 9.08 -5.13
N GLU A 147 0.89 10.26 -5.46
CA GLU A 147 1.13 10.92 -6.74
C GLU A 147 2.61 11.30 -6.95
N ALA A 148 3.32 11.58 -5.85
CA ALA A 148 4.74 11.90 -5.87
C ALA A 148 5.66 10.66 -5.98
N VAL A 149 5.12 9.43 -5.91
CA VAL A 149 5.93 8.22 -6.11
C VAL A 149 6.41 8.18 -7.57
N PRO A 150 7.73 8.19 -7.82
CA PRO A 150 8.24 8.18 -9.18
C PRO A 150 7.90 6.88 -9.93
N GLU A 151 7.51 6.98 -11.19
CA GLU A 151 7.16 5.82 -12.02
C GLU A 151 8.35 4.86 -12.19
N ASP A 152 9.58 5.38 -12.26
CA ASP A 152 10.79 4.57 -12.34
C ASP A 152 11.02 3.72 -11.09
N ILE A 153 10.61 4.19 -9.89
CA ILE A 153 10.63 3.38 -8.67
C ILE A 153 9.64 2.21 -8.77
N ILE A 154 8.45 2.46 -9.35
CA ILE A 154 7.46 1.40 -9.58
C ILE A 154 8.03 0.38 -10.56
N ILE A 155 8.52 0.81 -11.73
CA ILE A 155 9.09 -0.12 -12.73
C ILE A 155 10.28 -0.89 -12.16
N LYS A 156 11.20 -0.21 -11.47
CA LYS A 156 12.36 -0.83 -10.83
C LYS A 156 11.93 -1.88 -9.82
N SER A 157 10.92 -1.60 -9.01
CA SER A 157 10.45 -2.54 -7.97
C SER A 157 10.01 -3.89 -8.55
N PHE A 158 9.28 -3.88 -9.68
CA PHE A 158 8.85 -5.11 -10.35
C PHE A 158 10.01 -5.89 -10.95
N LYS A 159 11.00 -5.20 -11.54
CA LYS A 159 12.22 -5.85 -12.06
C LYS A 159 13.10 -6.42 -10.94
N THR A 160 13.19 -5.71 -9.83
CA THR A 160 13.97 -6.16 -8.67
C THR A 160 13.35 -7.39 -8.01
N CYS A 161 12.03 -7.55 -8.08
CA CYS A 161 11.32 -8.74 -7.60
C CYS A 161 11.29 -9.90 -8.60
N GLY A 162 11.89 -9.77 -9.79
CA GLY A 162 11.87 -10.83 -10.81
C GLY A 162 10.54 -11.00 -11.53
N ILE A 163 9.63 -10.01 -11.47
CA ILE A 163 8.25 -10.15 -11.95
C ILE A 163 8.10 -9.73 -13.41
N SER A 164 8.76 -8.64 -13.81
CA SER A 164 8.61 -8.04 -15.14
C SER A 164 9.89 -8.09 -15.98
N ASN A 165 10.83 -8.95 -15.59
CA ASN A 165 12.14 -9.08 -16.24
C ASN A 165 12.02 -9.80 -17.59
N ALA A 166 12.96 -9.52 -18.48
CA ALA A 166 13.12 -10.26 -19.73
C ALA A 166 13.39 -11.76 -19.46
N THR A 167 12.69 -12.63 -20.19
CA THR A 167 12.80 -14.10 -20.02
C THR A 167 14.07 -14.70 -20.64
N ASP A 168 14.86 -13.90 -21.35
CA ASP A 168 16.12 -14.32 -21.99
C ASP A 168 17.35 -14.18 -21.05
N GLY A 169 17.12 -13.76 -19.81
CA GLY A 169 18.15 -13.61 -18.78
C GLY A 169 18.95 -12.31 -18.86
N THR A 170 18.67 -11.43 -19.83
CA THR A 170 19.41 -10.16 -20.00
C THR A 170 19.24 -9.20 -18.81
N GLU A 171 18.15 -9.36 -18.05
CA GLU A 171 17.79 -8.52 -16.90
C GLU A 171 17.95 -9.24 -15.54
N ASP A 172 18.57 -10.42 -15.51
CA ASP A 172 18.72 -11.20 -14.26
C ASP A 172 19.57 -10.47 -13.21
N HIS A 173 20.51 -9.61 -13.66
CA HIS A 173 21.33 -8.78 -12.80
C HIS A 173 20.54 -7.74 -11.98
N LEU A 174 19.28 -7.46 -12.35
CA LEU A 174 18.40 -6.53 -11.61
C LEU A 174 17.67 -7.23 -10.45
N ILE A 175 17.55 -8.56 -10.50
CA ILE A 175 16.84 -9.35 -9.50
C ILE A 175 17.57 -9.27 -8.17
N LEU A 176 16.85 -8.92 -7.11
CA LEU A 176 17.40 -8.73 -5.76
C LEU A 176 18.56 -7.71 -5.70
N ALA A 177 18.66 -6.79 -6.67
CA ALA A 177 19.71 -5.77 -6.67
C ALA A 177 19.73 -4.90 -5.40
N HIS A 178 18.57 -4.71 -4.76
CA HIS A 178 18.45 -4.02 -3.47
C HIS A 178 19.24 -4.69 -2.32
N MET A 179 19.50 -6.00 -2.42
CA MET A 179 20.27 -6.76 -1.43
C MET A 179 21.79 -6.58 -1.61
N GLN A 180 22.23 -6.12 -2.78
CA GLN A 180 23.65 -5.96 -3.11
C GLN A 180 24.22 -4.63 -2.61
N ASP A 181 23.37 -3.60 -2.45
CA ASP A 181 23.75 -2.26 -2.00
C ASP A 181 23.98 -2.13 -0.48
N GLY A 182 23.95 -3.23 0.27
CA GLY A 182 24.13 -3.20 1.73
C GLY A 182 23.05 -2.40 2.47
N ALA A 183 21.94 -2.09 1.79
CA ALA A 183 20.75 -1.57 2.44
C ALA A 183 20.27 -2.66 3.40
N GLN A 184 20.46 -2.41 4.69
CA GLN A 184 19.88 -3.19 5.76
C GLN A 184 18.41 -3.41 5.38
N VAL A 185 18.03 -4.67 5.14
CA VAL A 185 16.64 -5.08 5.37
C VAL A 185 16.43 -4.68 6.81
N GLU A 186 15.69 -3.59 7.05
CA GLU A 186 15.24 -3.26 8.40
C GLU A 186 14.41 -4.46 8.83
N VAL A 187 15.06 -5.38 9.55
CA VAL A 187 14.40 -6.28 10.47
C VAL A 187 13.57 -5.33 11.32
N HIS A 188 12.27 -5.53 11.33
CA HIS A 188 11.34 -4.76 12.14
C HIS A 188 11.68 -5.05 13.61
N ASP A 189 12.74 -4.43 14.11
CA ASP A 189 12.97 -4.31 15.53
C ASP A 189 11.92 -3.31 16.00
N ASP A 190 10.94 -3.82 16.74
CA ASP A 190 9.95 -3.07 17.48
C ASP A 190 10.67 -2.20 18.53
N VAL A 191 11.26 -1.08 18.10
CA VAL A 191 11.91 -0.13 18.99
C VAL A 191 10.96 1.03 19.25
N HIS A 192 10.34 0.97 20.42
CA HIS A 192 9.55 1.99 21.08
C HIS A 192 10.23 3.37 21.09
N ALA A 193 10.05 4.17 20.04
CA ALA A 193 10.37 5.61 20.07
C ALA A 193 9.68 6.44 18.95
N ALA A 194 8.46 6.11 18.52
CA ALA A 194 7.61 7.01 17.71
C ALA A 194 6.16 6.48 17.65
N GLY A 195 5.47 6.44 18.79
CA GLY A 195 4.15 5.80 18.93
C GLY A 195 2.98 6.42 18.13
N ASP A 196 3.20 7.47 17.34
CA ASP A 196 2.11 8.28 16.78
C ASP A 196 2.28 8.65 15.29
N VAL A 197 3.15 7.99 14.53
CA VAL A 197 3.16 8.13 13.05
C VAL A 197 2.84 6.79 12.39
N GLU A 198 3.39 5.70 12.93
CA GLU A 198 3.03 4.37 12.47
C GLU A 198 1.58 4.01 12.79
N GLU A 199 0.99 4.47 13.89
CA GLU A 199 -0.45 4.24 14.18
C GLU A 199 -1.41 4.92 13.17
N TRP A 200 -0.90 5.91 12.42
CA TRP A 200 -1.65 6.67 11.40
C TRP A 200 -1.38 6.23 9.97
N ILE A 201 -0.21 5.64 9.75
CA ILE A 201 0.21 5.06 8.48
C ILE A 201 -0.20 3.58 8.40
N ASN A 202 -0.20 2.82 9.52
CA ASN A 202 -0.66 1.41 9.56
C ASN A 202 -2.14 1.14 9.25
N PRO A 203 -3.11 2.08 9.39
CA PRO A 203 -4.46 1.83 8.89
C PRO A 203 -4.49 1.74 7.35
N LEU A 204 -3.45 2.24 6.67
CA LEU A 204 -3.26 2.05 5.24
C LEU A 204 -2.60 0.70 5.01
N TYR A 205 -3.40 -0.36 5.06
CA TYR A 205 -3.03 -1.64 4.47
C TYR A 205 -2.78 -1.44 2.97
N VAL A 206 -1.53 -1.16 2.62
CA VAL A 206 -0.95 -1.39 1.31
C VAL A 206 -0.04 -2.59 1.55
N THR A 207 -0.62 -3.78 1.33
CA THR A 207 -0.09 -5.12 1.59
C THR A 207 1.44 -5.17 1.67
N GLY A 208 1.92 -5.69 2.80
CA GLY A 208 3.29 -5.99 3.15
C GLY A 208 3.30 -6.57 4.56
N ASP A 209 3.40 -7.90 4.66
CA ASP A 209 3.58 -8.67 5.89
C ASP A 209 5.00 -8.48 6.46
#